data_AF-A0A855FLB4-F1
#
_entry.id   AF-A0A855FLB4-F1
#
_cell.length_a   1.000
_cell.length_b   1.000
_cell.length_c   1.000
_cell.angle_alpha   90.00
_cell.angle_beta   90.00
_cell.angle_gamma   90.00
#
_symmetry.space_group_name_H-M   'P 1'
#
loop_
_entity.id
_entity.type
_entity.pdbx_description
1 polymer ?
#
loop_
_entity_poly.entity_id
_entity_poly.type
_entity_poly.pdbx_seq_one_letter_code
_entity_poly.pdbx_strand_id
1 'polypeptide(L)' 'MIQETGTSQHSSLYIYTDQNSYEPLARIDKRGNDPEKVMYFHTDLNGAPEELTDENGKILWECSFQLWGKRIQEKG' A
#
# COMPACT_ATOMS: atom_id res chain seq x y z
N MET A 1 11.52 5.34 7.71
CA MET A 1 11.99 4.18 8.52
C MET A 1 12.05 2.95 7.62
N ILE A 2 12.85 1.92 7.95
CA ILE A 2 12.85 0.63 7.22
C ILE A 2 12.56 -0.50 8.21
N GLN A 3 11.66 -1.41 7.85
CA GLN A 3 11.33 -2.59 8.65
C GLN A 3 11.33 -3.84 7.78
N GLU A 4 12.07 -4.86 8.20
CA GLU A 4 12.06 -6.18 7.57
C GLU A 4 11.21 -7.15 8.38
N THR A 5 10.43 -7.96 7.69
CA THR A 5 9.64 -9.06 8.27
C THR A 5 9.84 -10.29 7.41
N GLY A 6 9.90 -11.48 8.00
CA GLY A 6 10.08 -12.68 7.18
C GLY A 6 10.18 -14.00 7.94
N THR A 7 10.16 -15.05 7.13
CA THR A 7 10.49 -16.44 7.46
C THR A 7 11.67 -16.88 6.60
N SER A 8 12.15 -18.11 6.76
CA SER A 8 13.31 -18.61 6.00
C SER A 8 13.15 -18.62 4.47
N GLN A 9 11.91 -18.57 3.94
CA GLN A 9 11.63 -18.63 2.49
C GLN A 9 11.01 -17.36 1.92
N HIS A 10 10.59 -16.43 2.77
CA HIS A 10 9.84 -15.24 2.39
C HIS A 10 10.26 -14.05 3.25
N SER A 11 10.64 -12.94 2.65
CA SER A 11 10.83 -11.68 3.38
C SER A 11 10.12 -10.52 2.68
N SER A 12 9.69 -9.55 3.49
CA SER A 12 9.06 -8.31 3.09
C SER A 12 9.76 -7.15 3.77
N LEU A 13 10.27 -6.22 2.98
CA LEU A 13 10.88 -4.98 3.44
C LEU A 13 9.90 -3.82 3.24
N TYR A 14 9.52 -3.16 4.33
CA TYR A 14 8.65 -1.98 4.33
C TYR A 14 9.49 -0.72 4.45
N ILE A 15 9.23 0.23 3.57
CA ILE A 15 9.82 1.57 3.57
C ILE A 15 8.72 2.54 3.96
N TYR A 16 8.97 3.38 4.97
CA TYR A 16 8.01 4.37 5.48
C TYR A 16 8.45 5.80 5.16
N THR A 17 7.49 6.71 4.98
CA THR A 17 7.68 8.10 4.55
C THR A 17 8.61 8.91 5.49
N ASP A 18 8.51 8.70 6.80
CA ASP A 18 9.41 9.31 7.78
C ASP A 18 9.77 8.35 8.94
N GLN A 19 10.41 8.85 10.00
CA GLN A 19 10.84 8.03 11.15
C GLN A 19 9.78 7.88 12.25
N ASN A 20 8.77 8.74 12.28
CA ASN A 20 7.71 8.81 13.28
C ASN A 20 6.33 8.45 12.72
N SER A 21 6.24 8.22 11.41
CA SER A 21 5.04 7.81 10.68
C SER A 21 5.08 6.32 10.38
N TYR A 22 3.90 5.70 10.47
CA TYR A 22 3.65 4.33 10.05
C TYR A 22 3.04 4.28 8.64
N GLU A 23 3.10 5.38 7.89
CA GLU A 23 2.65 5.45 6.50
C GLU A 23 3.66 4.75 5.58
N PRO A 24 3.27 3.62 4.96
CA PRO A 24 4.16 2.89 4.06
C PRO A 24 4.26 3.63 2.73
N LEU A 25 5.49 3.80 2.23
CA LEU A 25 5.79 4.31 0.90
C LEU A 25 5.91 3.16 -0.11
N ALA A 26 6.63 2.10 0.27
CA ALA A 26 6.86 0.96 -0.61
C ALA A 26 7.06 -0.34 0.18
N ARG A 27 6.77 -1.47 -0.48
CA ARG A 27 7.12 -2.82 0.00
C ARG A 27 7.92 -3.56 -1.06
N ILE A 28 8.98 -4.23 -0.63
CA ILE A 28 9.75 -5.16 -1.46
C ILE A 28 9.53 -6.57 -0.92
N ASP A 29 8.96 -7.44 -1.75
CA ASP A 29 8.77 -8.86 -1.42
C ASP A 29 9.83 -9.73 -2.12
N LYS A 30 10.43 -10.63 -1.34
CA LYS A 30 11.38 -11.63 -1.81
C LYS A 30 10.90 -13.02 -1.44
N ARG A 31 10.90 -13.94 -2.41
CA ARG A 31 10.49 -15.33 -2.23
C ARG A 31 11.51 -16.29 -2.82
N GLY A 32 12.30 -16.95 -1.98
CA GLY A 32 13.35 -17.88 -2.44
C GLY A 32 14.24 -17.25 -3.51
N ASN A 33 14.24 -17.85 -4.71
CA ASN A 33 15.00 -17.39 -5.88
C ASN A 33 14.18 -16.57 -6.88
N ASP A 34 12.91 -16.27 -6.58
CA ASP A 34 12.09 -15.42 -7.44
C ASP A 34 12.66 -13.99 -7.45
N PRO A 35 12.52 -13.25 -8.56
CA PRO A 35 12.84 -11.83 -8.60
C PRO A 35 12.09 -11.05 -7.52
N GLU A 36 12.77 -10.08 -6.94
CA GLU A 36 12.16 -9.17 -5.96
C GLU A 36 11.05 -8.35 -6.63
N LYS A 37 9.94 -8.18 -5.91
CA LYS A 37 8.79 -7.42 -6.40
C LYS A 37 8.64 -6.16 -5.58
N VAL A 38 8.63 -5.01 -6.26
CA VAL A 38 8.45 -3.71 -5.64
C VAL A 38 7.01 -3.28 -5.82
N MET A 39 6.40 -2.80 -4.74
CA MET A 39 5.05 -2.25 -4.74
C MET A 39 5.05 -0.89 -4.07
N TYR A 40 4.30 0.06 -4.65
CA TYR A 40 4.16 1.42 -4.14
C TYR A 40 2.76 1.64 -3.61
N PHE A 41 2.67 2.13 -2.38
CA PHE A 41 1.40 2.49 -1.77
C PHE A 41 1.05 3.93 -2.11
N HIS A 42 -0.21 4.16 -2.48
CA HIS A 42 -0.77 5.48 -2.68
C HIS A 42 -1.87 5.71 -1.64
N THR A 43 -1.64 6.66 -0.75
CA THR A 43 -2.53 7.03 0.34
C THR A 43 -3.27 8.33 0.00
N ASP A 44 -4.59 8.37 0.24
CA ASP A 44 -5.36 9.63 0.21
C ASP A 44 -4.89 10.56 1.34
N LEU A 45 -5.26 11.85 1.25
CA LEU A 45 -5.00 12.89 2.25
C LEU A 45 -5.44 12.52 3.67
N ASN A 46 -6.38 11.59 3.82
CA ASN A 46 -6.85 11.07 5.10
C ASN A 46 -6.06 9.85 5.61
N GLY A 47 -5.02 9.42 4.90
CA GLY A 47 -4.19 8.25 5.22
C GLY A 47 -4.80 6.90 4.82
N ALA A 48 -5.93 6.89 4.10
CA ALA A 48 -6.54 5.66 3.59
C ALA A 48 -5.78 5.19 2.34
N PRO A 49 -5.33 3.92 2.26
CA PRO A 49 -4.68 3.40 1.07
C PRO A 49 -5.72 3.26 -0.06
N GLU A 50 -5.52 3.99 -1.15
CA GLU A 50 -6.43 3.97 -2.31
C GLU A 50 -5.92 3.07 -3.43
N GLU A 51 -4.61 2.95 -3.58
CA GLU A 51 -4.00 2.21 -4.70
C GLU A 51 -2.67 1.57 -4.30
N LEU A 52 -2.38 0.43 -4.91
CA LEU A 52 -1.09 -0.26 -4.89
C LEU A 52 -0.65 -0.48 -6.32
N THR A 53 0.54 -0.01 -6.70
CA THR A 53 1.09 -0.23 -8.05
C THR A 53 2.37 -1.06 -8.03
N ASP A 54 2.66 -1.73 -9.15
CA ASP A 54 3.98 -2.33 -9.40
C ASP A 54 5.02 -1.29 -9.85
N GLU A 55 6.23 -1.74 -10.16
CA GLU A 55 7.34 -0.89 -10.60
C GLU A 55 7.12 -0.18 -11.94
N ASN A 56 6.13 -0.62 -12.74
CA ASN A 56 5.77 0.01 -14.01
C ASN A 56 4.57 0.95 -13.85
N GLY A 57 4.09 1.17 -12.62
CA GLY A 57 2.90 1.98 -12.35
C GLY A 57 1.59 1.26 -12.70
N LYS A 58 1.60 -0.06 -12.89
CA LYS A 58 0.38 -0.82 -13.12
C LYS A 58 -0.33 -1.05 -11.78
N ILE A 59 -1.63 -0.78 -11.75
CA ILE A 59 -2.48 -1.05 -10.60
C ILE A 59 -2.53 -2.55 -10.30
N LEU A 60 -2.10 -2.91 -9.10
CA LEU A 60 -2.21 -4.24 -8.52
C LEU A 60 -3.46 -4.36 -7.65
N TRP A 61 -3.85 -3.27 -6.99
CA TRP A 61 -5.04 -3.17 -6.16
C TRP A 61 -5.49 -1.72 -6.06
N GLU A 62 -6.80 -1.49 -6.01
CA GLU A 62 -7.41 -0.20 -5.71
C GLU A 62 -8.61 -0.38 -4.77
N CYS A 63 -8.88 0.62 -3.93
CA CYS A 63 -10.10 0.69 -3.15
C CYS A 63 -10.59 2.13 -3.06
N SER A 64 -11.82 2.35 -3.53
CA SER A 64 -12.51 3.62 -3.34
C SER A 64 -13.31 3.61 -2.04
N PHE A 65 -12.95 4.47 -1.09
CA PHE A 65 -13.79 4.72 0.08
C PHE A 65 -14.74 5.89 -0.22
N GLN A 66 -16.05 5.64 -0.17
CA GLN A 66 -16.99 6.75 -0.11
C GLN A 66 -16.91 7.35 1.30
N LEU A 67 -16.51 8.63 1.41
CA LEU A 67 -16.58 9.34 2.68
C LEU A 67 -18.00 9.22 3.25
N TRP A 68 -18.09 8.82 4.53
CA TRP A 68 -19.32 8.85 5.30
C TRP A 68 -19.86 10.29 5.31
N GLY A 69 -20.89 10.56 4.52
CA GLY A 69 -21.43 11.93 4.38
C GLY A 69 -22.19 12.23 3.08
N LYS A 70 -22.18 11.35 2.07
CA LYS A 70 -23.10 11.51 0.94
C LYS A 70 -24.53 11.23 1.39
N ARG A 71 -25.29 12.30 1.65
CA ARG A 71 -26.74 12.23 1.85
C ARG A 71 -27.34 11.57 0.61
N ILE A 72 -27.85 10.36 0.75
CA ILE A 72 -28.69 9.74 -0.29
C ILE A 72 -29.91 10.65 -0.37
N GLN A 73 -30.05 11.39 -1.46
CA GLN A 73 -31.26 12.15 -1.73
C GLN A 73 -32.34 11.12 -2.04
N GLU A 74 -33.18 10.79 -1.06
CA GLU A 74 -34.44 10.10 -1.32
C GLU A 74 -35.34 11.07 -2.09
N LYS A 75 -35.67 10.72 -3.33
CA LYS A 75 -36.86 11.21 -4.02
C LYS A 75 -37.86 10.06 -4.03
N GLY A 76 -39.01 10.27 -3.41
CA GLY A 76 -40.15 9.35 -3.40
C GLY A 76 -41.03 9.59 -2.19
#